data_AF-A0A4Q3L4S3-F1
#
_entry.id   AF-A0A4Q3L4S3-F1
#
_cell.length_a   1.000
_cell.length_b   1.000
_cell.length_c   1.000
_cell.angle_alpha   90.00
_cell.angle_beta   90.00
_cell.angle_gamma   90.00
#
_symmetry.space_group_name_H-M   'P 1'
#
loop_
_entity.id
_entity.type
_entity.pdbx_description
1 polymer ?
#
loop_
_entity_poly.entity_id
_entity_poly.type
_entity_poly.pdbx_seq_one_letter_code
_entity_poly.pdbx_strand_id
1 'polypeptide(L)'
;INISHVEYQTEKRHYAHVDAPGHADYIKNMITGAAQMDGAILVVSAADGPMPQTREHVLLARQVNVPHIVVFLNKVDVVDDPELLDLVELEVRDLLKEYKFPGDDTPVIRGSAIKAIRGEADGVESIKKLMAALDSFIPEPQRVVDKPFLMPVEDVFSISGRGTVVTGRIERGVVKTGEEVSIVGLRDTTKTVVTGVEMFRKILDQGLAGDNVGCLLRGTKREDIERGQVLAKPGSITPHKRFKCEVYVLTKEEGGRHTPFFNNYRPQFYFRTTDVTGSAKLKEGTEMVMPGDNVAMEVELLTPIAMELEVRFAIREGGRTVGAGVVTEILE
;
A
#
# COMPACT_ATOMS: atom_id res chain seq x y z
N ILE A 1 17.64 7.12 7.29
CA ILE A 1 17.87 6.03 6.31
C ILE A 1 16.67 6.05 5.38
N ASN A 2 16.88 6.34 4.10
CA ASN A 2 15.80 6.44 3.11
C ASN A 2 15.35 5.04 2.69
N ILE A 3 14.12 4.93 2.22
CA ILE A 3 13.60 3.74 1.53
C ILE A 3 14.55 3.40 0.37
N SER A 4 14.98 2.13 0.27
CA SER A 4 15.78 1.66 -0.86
C SER A 4 14.88 0.89 -1.83
N HIS A 5 14.97 1.22 -3.11
CA HIS A 5 14.29 0.50 -4.17
C HIS A 5 15.33 -0.27 -4.98
N VAL A 6 15.16 -1.59 -5.09
CA VAL A 6 16.02 -2.45 -5.89
C VAL A 6 15.17 -3.38 -6.73
N GLU A 7 15.67 -3.73 -7.91
CA GLU A 7 15.01 -4.65 -8.83
C GLU A 7 15.88 -5.89 -9.02
N TYR A 8 15.25 -7.05 -9.13
CA TYR A 8 15.90 -8.32 -9.42
C TYR A 8 14.90 -9.28 -10.07
N GLN A 9 15.39 -10.38 -10.62
CA GLN A 9 14.56 -11.34 -11.32
C GLN A 9 14.95 -12.77 -10.97
N THR A 10 13.94 -13.64 -10.98
CA THR A 10 14.11 -15.09 -11.09
C THR A 10 13.88 -15.49 -12.55
N GLU A 11 13.97 -16.78 -12.86
CA GLU A 11 13.59 -17.28 -14.19
C GLU A 11 12.11 -17.07 -14.48
N LYS A 12 11.26 -16.94 -13.44
CA LYS A 12 9.80 -16.85 -13.58
C LYS A 12 9.26 -15.43 -13.48
N ARG A 13 9.91 -14.56 -12.70
CA ARG A 13 9.31 -13.28 -12.28
C ARG A 13 10.34 -12.16 -12.21
N HIS A 14 9.85 -10.94 -12.43
CA HIS A 14 10.57 -9.71 -12.14
C HIS A 14 10.03 -9.12 -10.84
N TYR A 15 10.93 -8.72 -9.94
CA TYR A 15 10.61 -8.20 -8.62
C TYR A 15 11.09 -6.75 -8.50
N ALA A 16 10.21 -5.89 -7.99
CA ALA A 16 10.57 -4.61 -7.42
C ALA A 16 10.51 -4.74 -5.90
N HIS A 17 11.65 -4.56 -5.23
CA HIS A 17 11.78 -4.70 -3.79
C HIS A 17 11.98 -3.33 -3.15
N VAL A 18 11.22 -3.09 -2.09
CA VAL A 18 11.29 -1.88 -1.28
C VAL A 18 11.79 -2.26 0.10
N ASP A 19 12.99 -1.80 0.46
CA ASP A 19 13.54 -1.97 1.80
C ASP A 19 13.10 -0.79 2.67
N ALA A 20 12.27 -1.09 3.67
CA ALA A 20 11.75 -0.13 4.64
C ALA A 20 12.47 -0.30 5.98
N PRO A 21 13.07 0.75 6.56
CA PRO A 21 13.76 0.63 7.84
C PRO A 21 12.78 0.21 8.95
N GLY A 22 13.20 -0.72 9.79
CA GLY A 22 12.35 -1.29 10.84
C GLY A 22 12.20 -0.47 12.14
N HIS A 23 12.71 0.76 12.17
CA HIS A 23 12.63 1.62 13.35
C HIS A 23 11.30 2.40 13.34
N ALA A 24 10.71 2.62 14.52
CA ALA A 24 9.46 3.36 14.76
C ALA A 24 9.27 4.62 13.88
N ASP A 25 10.36 5.37 13.68
CA ASP A 25 10.36 6.61 12.87
C ASP A 25 10.04 6.40 11.37
N TYR A 26 10.14 5.17 10.86
CA TYR A 26 10.00 4.82 9.44
C TYR A 26 8.76 3.97 9.11
N ILE A 27 7.94 3.64 10.12
CA ILE A 27 6.62 3.02 9.94
C ILE A 27 5.73 3.82 8.99
N LYS A 28 5.89 5.15 8.97
CA LYS A 28 5.20 6.07 8.04
C LYS A 28 5.47 5.76 6.57
N ASN A 29 6.70 5.35 6.25
CA ASN A 29 7.12 4.96 4.91
C ASN A 29 6.64 3.55 4.55
N MET A 30 6.56 2.66 5.55
CA MET A 30 5.92 1.36 5.38
C MET A 30 4.44 1.55 5.05
N ILE A 31 3.68 2.39 5.76
CA ILE A 31 2.22 2.54 5.52
C ILE A 31 1.92 3.08 4.11
N THR A 32 2.71 4.03 3.60
CA THR A 32 2.50 4.58 2.25
C THR A 32 2.99 3.65 1.13
N GLY A 33 4.05 2.87 1.35
CA GLY A 33 4.57 1.89 0.37
C GLY A 33 3.87 0.52 0.41
N ALA A 34 3.46 0.07 1.60
CA ALA A 34 2.83 -1.23 1.84
C ALA A 34 1.42 -1.35 1.29
N ALA A 35 0.74 -0.23 1.06
CA ALA A 35 -0.55 -0.20 0.37
C ALA A 35 -0.48 -0.80 -1.06
N GLN A 36 0.73 -0.97 -1.62
CA GLN A 36 0.95 -1.57 -2.94
C GLN A 36 1.76 -2.87 -2.92
N MET A 37 2.07 -3.46 -1.75
CA MET A 37 2.89 -4.67 -1.67
C MET A 37 2.07 -5.94 -1.93
N ASP A 38 2.45 -6.69 -2.98
CA ASP A 38 1.88 -8.01 -3.30
C ASP A 38 2.31 -9.10 -2.30
N GLY A 39 3.35 -8.84 -1.52
CA GLY A 39 3.80 -9.67 -0.39
C GLY A 39 5.02 -9.05 0.30
N ALA A 40 5.36 -9.55 1.49
CA ALA A 40 6.49 -9.03 2.27
C ALA A 40 7.45 -10.14 2.71
N ILE A 41 8.72 -9.77 2.88
CA ILE A 41 9.75 -10.62 3.50
C ILE A 41 9.92 -10.17 4.95
N LEU A 42 9.50 -11.01 5.91
CA LEU A 42 9.74 -10.76 7.33
C LEU A 42 11.11 -11.32 7.73
N VAL A 43 12.07 -10.44 7.98
CA VAL A 43 13.41 -10.84 8.41
C VAL A 43 13.46 -10.88 9.95
N VAL A 44 13.75 -12.04 10.51
CA VAL A 44 13.89 -12.25 11.97
C VAL A 44 15.28 -12.79 12.26
N SER A 45 15.93 -12.28 13.30
CA SER A 45 17.23 -12.76 13.74
C SER A 45 17.05 -14.05 14.54
N ALA A 46 17.69 -15.14 14.12
CA ALA A 46 17.67 -16.42 14.83
C ALA A 46 18.22 -16.32 16.26
N ALA A 47 19.14 -15.38 16.50
CA ALA A 47 19.74 -15.17 17.82
C ALA A 47 18.85 -14.34 18.76
N ASP A 48 18.03 -13.44 18.22
CA ASP A 48 17.23 -12.49 19.01
C ASP A 48 15.75 -12.90 19.13
N GLY A 49 15.26 -13.70 18.18
CA GLY A 49 13.84 -14.06 18.07
C GLY A 49 12.94 -12.88 17.67
N PRO A 50 11.61 -13.04 17.80
CA PRO A 50 10.66 -11.97 17.55
C PRO A 50 10.78 -10.84 18.57
N MET A 51 11.11 -9.64 18.09
CA MET A 51 11.23 -8.43 18.92
C MET A 51 9.92 -7.62 18.89
N PRO A 52 9.73 -6.64 19.81
CA PRO A 52 8.57 -5.75 19.76
C PRO A 52 8.34 -5.10 18.38
N GLN A 53 9.41 -4.71 17.69
CA GLN A 53 9.35 -4.17 16.32
C GLN A 53 8.87 -5.21 15.30
N THR A 54 9.24 -6.49 15.46
CA THR A 54 8.74 -7.57 14.61
C THR A 54 7.22 -7.69 14.72
N ARG A 55 6.71 -7.61 15.96
CA ARG A 55 5.27 -7.67 16.25
C ARG A 55 4.52 -6.50 15.64
N GLU A 56 5.07 -5.29 15.77
CA GLU A 56 4.56 -4.07 15.17
C GLU A 56 4.51 -4.15 13.63
N HIS A 57 5.55 -4.65 12.98
CA HIS A 57 5.54 -4.83 11.52
C HIS A 57 4.50 -5.84 11.03
N VAL A 58 4.30 -6.95 11.76
CA VAL A 58 3.28 -7.93 11.39
C VAL A 58 1.88 -7.34 11.56
N LEU A 59 1.64 -6.60 12.64
CA LEU A 59 0.39 -5.85 12.83
C LEU A 59 0.15 -4.85 11.70
N LEU A 60 1.14 -4.03 11.37
CA LEU A 60 1.06 -3.04 10.29
C LEU A 60 0.83 -3.69 8.93
N ALA A 61 1.57 -4.77 8.62
CA ALA A 61 1.40 -5.54 7.40
C ALA A 61 -0.04 -6.06 7.26
N ARG A 62 -0.65 -6.50 8.37
CA ARG A 62 -2.06 -6.89 8.37
C ARG A 62 -2.98 -5.69 8.14
N GLN A 63 -2.75 -4.58 8.83
CA GLN A 63 -3.57 -3.37 8.73
C GLN A 63 -3.54 -2.76 7.32
N VAL A 64 -2.42 -2.82 6.63
CA VAL A 64 -2.26 -2.36 5.23
C VAL A 64 -2.58 -3.44 4.19
N ASN A 65 -2.99 -4.63 4.63
CA ASN A 65 -3.43 -5.76 3.79
C ASN A 65 -2.35 -6.37 2.90
N VAL A 66 -1.12 -6.45 3.37
CA VAL A 66 -0.13 -7.30 2.72
C VAL A 66 -0.71 -8.73 2.71
N PRO A 67 -0.93 -9.34 1.53
CA PRO A 67 -1.71 -10.58 1.45
C PRO A 67 -0.89 -11.79 1.89
N HIS A 68 0.42 -11.76 1.66
CA HIS A 68 1.32 -12.88 1.93
C HIS A 68 2.62 -12.40 2.60
N ILE A 69 3.09 -13.15 3.59
CA ILE A 69 4.39 -12.94 4.23
C ILE A 69 5.22 -14.21 4.02
N VAL A 70 6.48 -14.05 3.64
CA VAL A 70 7.50 -15.11 3.68
C VAL A 70 8.53 -14.72 4.73
N VAL A 71 8.94 -15.66 5.59
CA VAL A 71 9.88 -15.38 6.67
C VAL A 71 11.28 -15.80 6.26
N PHE A 72 12.26 -14.93 6.51
CA PHE A 72 13.68 -15.27 6.45
C PHE A 72 14.28 -15.21 7.87
N LEU A 73 14.55 -16.37 8.44
CA LEU A 73 15.21 -16.50 9.74
C LEU A 73 16.72 -16.38 9.52
N ASN A 74 17.23 -15.16 9.71
CA ASN A 74 18.59 -14.74 9.40
C ASN A 74 19.54 -14.99 10.57
N LYS A 75 20.85 -14.90 10.32
CA LYS A 75 21.93 -15.10 11.30
C LYS A 75 21.95 -16.51 11.91
N VAL A 76 21.58 -17.53 11.15
CA VAL A 76 21.69 -18.93 11.59
C VAL A 76 23.16 -19.34 11.81
N ASP A 77 24.10 -18.64 11.18
CA ASP A 77 25.54 -18.86 11.33
C ASP A 77 26.11 -18.53 12.73
N VAL A 78 25.36 -17.81 13.57
CA VAL A 78 25.78 -17.48 14.94
C VAL A 78 24.98 -18.23 16.01
N VAL A 79 24.14 -19.18 15.61
CA VAL A 79 23.33 -20.01 16.50
C VAL A 79 23.73 -21.47 16.34
N ASP A 80 24.37 -22.02 17.37
CA ASP A 80 24.91 -23.38 17.35
C ASP A 80 23.87 -24.45 17.76
N ASP A 81 22.78 -24.05 18.42
CA ASP A 81 21.75 -24.94 18.95
C ASP A 81 20.55 -25.06 17.99
N PRO A 82 20.32 -26.23 17.38
CA PRO A 82 19.16 -26.46 16.51
C PRO A 82 17.82 -26.34 17.23
N GLU A 83 17.73 -26.66 18.52
CA GLU A 83 16.48 -26.58 19.28
C GLU A 83 16.04 -25.13 19.46
N LEU A 84 17.00 -24.20 19.62
CA LEU A 84 16.73 -22.77 19.68
C LEU A 84 16.16 -22.25 18.35
N LEU A 85 16.68 -22.73 17.22
CA LEU A 85 16.15 -22.36 15.89
C LEU A 85 14.69 -22.81 15.71
N ASP A 86 14.38 -24.03 16.16
CA ASP A 86 13.02 -24.58 16.11
C ASP A 86 12.07 -23.79 17.01
N LEU A 87 12.52 -23.42 18.21
CA LEU A 87 11.75 -22.59 19.14
C LEU A 87 11.45 -21.21 18.56
N VAL A 88 12.46 -20.53 18.02
CA VAL A 88 12.28 -19.20 17.41
C VAL A 88 11.35 -19.28 16.21
N GLU A 89 11.46 -20.31 15.38
CA GLU A 89 10.52 -20.52 14.27
C GLU A 89 9.08 -20.68 14.76
N LEU A 90 8.86 -21.46 15.82
CA LEU A 90 7.54 -21.63 16.44
C LEU A 90 6.97 -20.29 16.93
N GLU A 91 7.78 -19.49 17.63
CA GLU A 91 7.37 -18.16 18.11
C GLU A 91 6.98 -17.21 16.96
N VAL A 92 7.72 -17.24 15.85
CA VAL A 92 7.38 -16.44 14.65
C VAL A 92 6.05 -16.91 14.05
N ARG A 93 5.82 -18.22 13.96
CA ARG A 93 4.56 -18.77 13.44
C ARG A 93 3.38 -18.39 14.31
N ASP A 94 3.54 -18.44 15.63
CA ASP A 94 2.51 -18.02 16.58
C ASP A 94 2.22 -16.53 16.49
N LEU A 95 3.26 -15.70 16.34
CA LEU A 95 3.11 -14.26 16.07
C LEU A 95 2.31 -14.00 14.79
N LEU A 96 2.58 -14.72 13.70
CA LEU A 96 1.82 -14.59 12.46
C LEU A 96 0.35 -14.98 12.65
N LYS A 97 0.07 -16.07 13.37
CA LYS A 97 -1.29 -16.51 13.69
C LYS A 97 -2.06 -15.48 14.50
N GLU A 98 -1.42 -14.85 15.49
CA GLU A 98 -2.01 -13.81 16.33
C GLU A 98 -2.60 -12.65 15.49
N TYR A 99 -1.91 -12.25 14.43
CA TYR A 99 -2.35 -11.20 13.51
C TYR A 99 -3.04 -11.73 12.24
N LYS A 100 -3.59 -12.95 12.29
CA LYS A 100 -4.43 -13.55 11.24
C LYS A 100 -3.71 -13.81 9.91
N PHE A 101 -2.39 -14.03 9.96
CA PHE A 101 -1.64 -14.64 8.86
C PHE A 101 -1.62 -16.17 9.01
N PRO A 102 -1.46 -16.93 7.91
CA PRO A 102 -1.42 -18.39 7.94
C PRO A 102 -0.05 -18.87 8.46
N GLY A 103 0.23 -18.68 9.76
CA GLY A 103 1.54 -18.95 10.34
C GLY A 103 2.03 -20.39 10.17
N ASP A 104 1.12 -21.37 10.18
CA ASP A 104 1.49 -22.78 10.00
C ASP A 104 1.89 -23.09 8.53
N ASP A 105 1.26 -22.44 7.55
CA ASP A 105 1.54 -22.63 6.12
C ASP A 105 2.63 -21.68 5.57
N THR A 106 3.00 -20.65 6.35
CA THR A 106 3.98 -19.65 5.93
C THR A 106 5.37 -20.28 5.75
N PRO A 107 6.05 -20.08 4.60
CA PRO A 107 7.42 -20.55 4.43
C PRO A 107 8.37 -19.78 5.35
N VAL A 108 9.17 -20.54 6.10
CA VAL A 108 10.25 -20.01 6.95
C VAL A 108 11.57 -20.55 6.43
N ILE A 109 12.44 -19.65 5.95
CA ILE A 109 13.71 -20.01 5.34
C ILE A 109 14.82 -19.64 6.31
N ARG A 110 15.53 -20.65 6.81
CA ARG A 110 16.69 -20.50 7.70
C ARG A 110 17.94 -20.22 6.87
N GLY A 111 18.67 -19.16 7.20
CA GLY A 111 19.83 -18.77 6.41
C GLY A 111 20.73 -17.72 7.04
N SER A 112 21.74 -17.33 6.26
CA SER A 112 22.69 -16.29 6.64
C SER A 112 22.94 -15.36 5.46
N ALA A 113 22.38 -14.15 5.54
CA ALA A 113 22.58 -13.13 4.51
C ALA A 113 24.05 -12.69 4.42
N ILE A 114 24.79 -12.68 5.54
CA ILE A 114 26.20 -12.27 5.54
C ILE A 114 27.09 -13.29 4.82
N LYS A 115 26.85 -14.59 5.03
CA LYS A 115 27.51 -15.67 4.27
C LYS A 115 27.17 -15.59 2.79
N ALA A 116 25.92 -15.30 2.45
CA ALA A 116 25.50 -15.12 1.06
C ALA A 116 26.25 -13.96 0.37
N ILE A 117 26.38 -12.82 1.05
CA ILE A 117 27.14 -11.66 0.55
C ILE A 117 28.62 -12.00 0.36
N ARG A 118 29.19 -12.87 1.20
CA ARG A 118 30.57 -13.35 1.07
C ARG A 118 30.76 -14.42 -0.01
N GLY A 119 29.68 -14.90 -0.63
CA GLY A 119 29.71 -15.95 -1.65
C GLY A 119 29.87 -17.35 -1.08
N GLU A 120 29.63 -17.56 0.21
CA GLU A 120 29.65 -18.89 0.82
C GLU A 120 28.44 -19.71 0.35
N ALA A 121 28.68 -20.99 0.03
CA ALA A 121 27.71 -21.82 -0.69
C ALA A 121 26.39 -22.02 0.07
N ASP A 122 26.44 -22.23 1.39
CA ASP A 122 25.28 -22.40 2.26
C ASP A 122 24.46 -21.10 2.36
N GLY A 123 25.13 -19.96 2.48
CA GLY A 123 24.50 -18.64 2.46
C GLY A 123 23.77 -18.36 1.14
N VAL A 124 24.46 -18.55 0.01
CA VAL A 124 23.90 -18.34 -1.34
C VAL A 124 22.69 -19.26 -1.57
N GLU A 125 22.77 -20.51 -1.14
CA GLU A 125 21.68 -21.48 -1.26
C GLU A 125 20.45 -21.07 -0.44
N SER A 126 20.64 -20.49 0.74
CA SER A 126 19.52 -19.98 1.55
C SER A 126 18.75 -18.84 0.84
N ILE A 127 19.45 -17.97 0.11
CA ILE A 127 18.80 -16.90 -0.68
C ILE A 127 18.06 -17.49 -1.88
N LYS A 128 18.60 -18.51 -2.55
CA LYS A 128 17.89 -19.21 -3.64
C LYS A 128 16.60 -19.86 -3.14
N LYS A 129 16.63 -20.49 -1.96
CA LYS A 129 15.44 -21.05 -1.31
C LYS A 129 14.41 -19.98 -0.97
N LEU A 130 14.86 -18.81 -0.47
CA LEU A 130 13.99 -17.66 -0.24
C LEU A 130 13.31 -17.21 -1.54
N MET A 131 14.07 -17.07 -2.63
CA MET A 131 13.52 -16.68 -3.93
C MET A 131 12.53 -17.73 -4.48
N ALA A 132 12.81 -19.02 -4.33
CA ALA A 132 11.90 -20.08 -4.72
C ALA A 132 10.60 -20.08 -3.89
N ALA A 133 10.68 -19.75 -2.60
CA ALA A 133 9.51 -19.59 -1.74
C ALA A 133 8.67 -18.38 -2.17
N LEU A 134 9.28 -17.26 -2.54
CA LEU A 134 8.56 -16.09 -3.08
C LEU A 134 7.85 -16.43 -4.40
N ASP A 135 8.53 -17.13 -5.31
CA ASP A 135 7.97 -17.57 -6.60
C ASP A 135 6.76 -18.52 -6.45
N SER A 136 6.72 -19.32 -5.38
CA SER A 136 5.71 -20.37 -5.20
C SER A 136 4.59 -20.00 -4.24
N PHE A 137 4.91 -19.30 -3.15
CA PHE A 137 3.96 -18.99 -2.08
C PHE A 137 3.18 -17.70 -2.34
N ILE A 138 3.83 -16.68 -2.92
CA ILE A 138 3.14 -15.47 -3.33
C ILE A 138 2.52 -15.76 -4.70
N PRO A 139 1.17 -15.78 -4.83
CA PRO A 139 0.53 -15.97 -6.12
C PRO A 139 0.92 -14.81 -7.04
N GLU A 140 0.99 -15.09 -8.34
CA GLU A 140 1.15 -14.00 -9.29
C GLU A 140 -0.04 -13.04 -9.11
N PRO A 141 0.21 -11.74 -8.87
CA PRO A 141 -0.88 -10.80 -8.67
C PRO A 141 -1.80 -10.87 -9.87
N GLN A 142 -3.04 -11.27 -9.66
CA GLN A 142 -4.01 -11.24 -10.73
C GLN A 142 -4.24 -9.77 -11.07
N ARG A 143 -3.71 -9.34 -12.22
CA ARG A 143 -4.01 -8.02 -12.77
C ARG A 143 -5.53 -7.93 -12.83
N VAL A 144 -6.09 -6.94 -12.17
CA VAL A 144 -7.54 -6.80 -11.98
C VAL A 144 -8.18 -6.25 -13.26
N VAL A 145 -7.93 -6.88 -14.40
CA VAL A 145 -8.25 -6.39 -15.75
C VAL A 145 -9.75 -6.46 -16.07
N ASP A 146 -10.48 -7.37 -15.41
CA ASP A 146 -11.91 -7.57 -15.65
C ASP A 146 -12.79 -6.53 -14.94
N LYS A 147 -12.23 -5.75 -14.01
CA LYS A 147 -12.96 -4.65 -13.37
C LYS A 147 -12.96 -3.40 -14.25
N PRO A 148 -13.92 -2.47 -14.06
CA PRO A 148 -13.89 -1.18 -14.74
C PRO A 148 -12.58 -0.43 -14.51
N PHE A 149 -12.05 0.19 -15.56
CA PHE A 149 -10.82 0.98 -15.53
C PHE A 149 -10.85 2.02 -14.40
N LEU A 150 -9.78 2.06 -13.61
CA LEU A 150 -9.50 3.11 -12.64
C LEU A 150 -7.99 3.32 -12.53
N MET A 151 -7.56 4.57 -12.71
CA MET A 151 -6.17 5.01 -12.59
C MET A 151 -6.12 6.30 -11.76
N PRO A 152 -5.51 6.28 -10.57
CA PRO A 152 -5.32 7.48 -9.77
C PRO A 152 -4.35 8.45 -10.46
N VAL A 153 -4.66 9.74 -10.42
CA VAL A 153 -3.80 10.77 -10.99
C VAL A 153 -2.67 11.09 -10.02
N GLU A 154 -1.44 10.86 -10.45
CA GLU A 154 -0.22 11.17 -9.69
C GLU A 154 0.38 12.50 -10.13
N ASP A 155 0.56 12.68 -11.45
CA ASP A 155 1.11 13.91 -12.04
C ASP A 155 0.42 14.27 -13.37
N VAL A 156 0.50 15.56 -13.72
CA VAL A 156 -0.11 16.13 -14.93
C VAL A 156 0.91 16.99 -15.69
N PHE A 157 1.15 16.61 -16.94
CA PHE A 157 2.06 17.28 -17.87
C PHE A 157 1.29 17.88 -19.03
N SER A 158 1.78 19.01 -19.55
CA SER A 158 1.31 19.56 -20.82
C SER A 158 2.40 19.39 -21.86
N ILE A 159 2.10 18.67 -22.94
CA ILE A 159 3.01 18.46 -24.06
C ILE A 159 2.59 19.38 -25.19
N SER A 160 3.47 20.33 -25.53
CA SER A 160 3.25 21.28 -26.61
C SER A 160 2.89 20.56 -27.91
N GLY A 161 1.76 20.93 -28.52
CA GLY A 161 1.26 20.35 -29.76
C GLY A 161 0.63 18.96 -29.66
N ARG A 162 0.65 18.30 -28.49
CA ARG A 162 -0.03 16.99 -28.28
C ARG A 162 -1.22 17.08 -27.33
N GLY A 163 -1.12 17.84 -26.25
CA GLY A 163 -2.16 17.98 -25.24
C GLY A 163 -1.69 17.62 -23.83
N THR A 164 -2.65 17.35 -22.95
CA THR A 164 -2.40 17.05 -21.53
C THR A 164 -2.17 15.56 -21.33
N VAL A 165 -1.06 15.20 -20.69
CA VAL A 165 -0.72 13.82 -20.31
C VAL A 165 -0.85 13.69 -18.81
N VAL A 166 -1.56 12.65 -18.38
CA VAL A 166 -1.78 12.33 -16.97
C VAL A 166 -1.09 11.01 -16.66
N THR A 167 -0.28 10.97 -15.61
CA THR A 167 0.45 9.77 -15.23
C THR A 167 -0.11 9.15 -13.95
N GLY A 168 0.00 7.83 -13.87
CA GLY A 168 -0.29 7.07 -12.67
C GLY A 168 -0.20 5.57 -12.91
N ARG A 169 -0.27 4.80 -11.82
CA ARG A 169 -0.44 3.35 -11.89
C ARG A 169 -1.90 2.99 -12.11
N ILE A 170 -2.19 2.14 -13.09
CA ILE A 170 -3.56 1.62 -13.27
C ILE A 170 -3.88 0.69 -12.10
N GLU A 171 -4.83 1.09 -11.25
CA GLU A 171 -5.24 0.32 -10.08
C GLU A 171 -6.01 -0.95 -10.50
N ARG A 172 -6.88 -0.80 -11.51
CA ARG A 172 -7.69 -1.88 -12.06
C ARG A 172 -8.19 -1.59 -13.47
N GLY A 173 -8.64 -2.63 -14.14
CA GLY A 173 -9.20 -2.62 -15.48
C GLY A 173 -8.17 -2.44 -16.57
N VAL A 174 -8.67 -2.06 -17.74
CA VAL A 174 -7.90 -1.82 -18.96
C VAL A 174 -8.36 -0.50 -19.56
N VAL A 175 -7.42 0.30 -20.04
CA VAL A 175 -7.71 1.47 -20.87
C VAL A 175 -7.08 1.30 -22.23
N LYS A 176 -7.85 1.54 -23.29
CA LYS A 176 -7.36 1.51 -24.66
C LYS A 176 -7.33 2.90 -25.27
N THR A 177 -6.42 3.09 -26.21
CA THR A 177 -6.42 4.30 -27.03
C THR A 177 -7.75 4.41 -27.78
N GLY A 178 -8.41 5.55 -27.65
CA GLY A 178 -9.72 5.86 -28.21
C GLY A 178 -10.89 5.70 -27.23
N GLU A 179 -10.68 5.17 -26.03
CA GLU A 179 -11.76 5.00 -25.04
C GLU A 179 -12.13 6.30 -24.33
N GLU A 180 -13.42 6.47 -24.06
CA GLU A 180 -13.94 7.53 -23.21
C GLU A 180 -13.67 7.21 -21.73
N VAL A 181 -13.19 8.21 -20.99
CA VAL A 181 -12.95 8.14 -19.55
C VAL A 181 -13.57 9.34 -18.84
N SER A 182 -13.92 9.16 -17.58
CA SER A 182 -14.34 10.22 -16.67
C SER A 182 -13.18 10.64 -15.77
N ILE A 183 -13.04 11.95 -15.57
CA ILE A 183 -12.18 12.53 -14.55
C ILE A 183 -13.05 12.77 -13.32
N VAL A 184 -12.78 12.04 -12.23
CA VAL A 184 -13.66 11.98 -11.05
C VAL A 184 -12.91 12.44 -9.80
N GLY A 185 -13.61 13.20 -8.94
CA GLY A 185 -13.09 13.69 -7.66
C GLY A 185 -12.63 15.15 -7.72
N LEU A 186 -12.53 15.77 -6.55
CA LEU A 186 -12.17 17.16 -6.26
C LEU A 186 -13.10 18.25 -6.83
N ARG A 187 -13.63 18.04 -8.03
CA ARG A 187 -14.46 18.97 -8.80
C ARG A 187 -15.59 18.19 -9.49
N ASP A 188 -16.41 18.89 -10.26
CA ASP A 188 -17.43 18.26 -11.08
C ASP A 188 -16.83 17.26 -12.05
N THR A 189 -17.50 16.11 -12.19
CA THR A 189 -17.04 15.03 -13.06
C THR A 189 -17.12 15.48 -14.52
N THR A 190 -16.00 15.38 -15.23
CA THR A 190 -15.93 15.66 -16.66
C THR A 190 -15.60 14.39 -17.44
N LYS A 191 -15.88 14.40 -18.74
CA LYS A 191 -15.57 13.30 -19.66
C LYS A 191 -14.53 13.74 -20.68
N THR A 192 -13.68 12.80 -21.07
CA THR A 192 -12.68 13.00 -22.11
C THR A 192 -12.38 11.67 -22.81
N VAL A 193 -11.51 11.70 -23.82
CA VAL A 193 -11.08 10.51 -24.56
C VAL A 193 -9.58 10.36 -24.40
N VAL A 194 -9.13 9.15 -24.07
CA VAL A 194 -7.71 8.78 -24.04
C VAL A 194 -7.24 8.63 -25.47
N THR A 195 -6.39 9.53 -25.98
CA THR A 195 -5.88 9.49 -27.36
C THR A 195 -4.52 8.84 -27.51
N GLY A 196 -3.93 8.41 -26.40
CA GLY A 196 -2.71 7.60 -26.41
C GLY A 196 -2.39 7.09 -25.01
N VAL A 197 -1.82 5.91 -24.94
CA VAL A 197 -1.26 5.31 -23.74
C VAL A 197 0.23 5.12 -23.96
N GLU A 198 1.06 5.59 -23.03
CA GLU A 198 2.52 5.53 -23.14
C GLU A 198 3.14 4.96 -21.87
N MET A 199 4.14 4.10 -21.99
CA MET A 199 4.92 3.56 -20.88
C MET A 199 6.41 3.62 -21.24
N PHE A 200 7.22 4.32 -20.43
CA PHE A 200 8.67 4.47 -20.65
C PHE A 200 9.07 4.86 -22.09
N ARG A 201 8.43 5.90 -22.67
CA ARG A 201 8.65 6.37 -24.06
C ARG A 201 8.22 5.40 -25.17
N LYS A 202 7.47 4.35 -24.83
CA LYS A 202 6.86 3.43 -25.79
C LYS A 202 5.36 3.65 -25.84
N ILE A 203 4.83 3.83 -27.05
CA ILE A 203 3.40 3.91 -27.28
C ILE A 203 2.82 2.49 -27.17
N LEU A 204 1.75 2.36 -26.42
CA LEU A 204 1.01 1.12 -26.22
C LEU A 204 -0.40 1.25 -26.79
N ASP A 205 -0.95 0.13 -27.29
CA ASP A 205 -2.34 0.08 -27.74
C ASP A 205 -3.31 0.16 -26.54
N GLN A 206 -2.89 -0.39 -25.39
CA GLN A 206 -3.65 -0.43 -24.15
C GLN A 206 -2.73 -0.39 -22.93
N GLY A 207 -3.25 0.11 -21.81
CA GLY A 207 -2.67 -0.01 -20.48
C GLY A 207 -3.47 -0.98 -19.64
N LEU A 208 -2.79 -1.83 -18.87
CA LEU A 208 -3.41 -2.84 -18.02
C LEU A 208 -3.22 -2.50 -16.54
N ALA A 209 -4.12 -3.00 -15.69
CA ALA A 209 -3.94 -2.98 -14.24
C ALA A 209 -2.51 -3.40 -13.84
N GLY A 210 -1.87 -2.58 -13.01
CA GLY A 210 -0.48 -2.72 -12.57
C GLY A 210 0.53 -1.88 -13.36
N ASP A 211 0.22 -1.47 -14.59
CA ASP A 211 1.14 -0.68 -15.42
C ASP A 211 1.21 0.78 -14.94
N ASN A 212 2.42 1.34 -14.88
CA ASN A 212 2.66 2.78 -14.73
C ASN A 212 2.64 3.44 -16.11
N VAL A 213 1.58 4.19 -16.43
CA VAL A 213 1.37 4.74 -17.78
C VAL A 213 1.17 6.26 -17.75
N GLY A 214 1.42 6.89 -18.89
CA GLY A 214 0.92 8.21 -19.24
C GLY A 214 -0.24 8.11 -20.21
N CYS A 215 -1.38 8.69 -19.85
CA CYS A 215 -2.59 8.78 -20.67
C CYS A 215 -2.70 10.19 -21.27
N LEU A 216 -2.65 10.30 -22.60
CA LEU A 216 -2.89 11.56 -23.32
C LEU A 216 -4.40 11.80 -23.42
N LEU A 217 -4.88 12.96 -22.97
CA LEU A 217 -6.29 13.29 -22.91
C LEU A 217 -6.68 14.32 -23.98
N ARG A 218 -7.79 14.06 -24.68
CA ARG A 218 -8.32 14.95 -25.72
C ARG A 218 -8.99 16.18 -25.11
N GLY A 219 -8.51 17.37 -25.47
CA GLY A 219 -9.21 18.63 -25.15
C GLY A 219 -9.23 19.01 -23.67
N THR A 220 -8.66 18.20 -22.79
CA THR A 220 -8.46 18.51 -21.38
C THR A 220 -7.27 19.44 -21.23
N LYS A 221 -7.42 20.59 -20.57
CA LYS A 221 -6.29 21.47 -20.25
C LYS A 221 -5.62 21.03 -18.96
N ARG A 222 -4.37 21.43 -18.75
CA ARG A 222 -3.59 21.06 -17.56
C ARG A 222 -4.26 21.55 -16.27
N GLU A 223 -4.89 22.72 -16.31
CA GLU A 223 -5.60 23.34 -15.18
C GLU A 223 -6.95 22.66 -14.84
N ASP A 224 -7.51 21.88 -15.76
CA ASP A 224 -8.79 21.20 -15.60
C ASP A 224 -8.67 19.84 -14.90
N ILE A 225 -7.44 19.37 -14.67
CA ILE A 225 -7.14 18.10 -14.02
C ILE A 225 -6.01 18.25 -13.02
N GLU A 226 -6.13 17.60 -11.86
CA GLU A 226 -5.14 17.69 -10.80
C GLU A 226 -4.93 16.37 -10.06
N ARG A 227 -3.81 16.30 -9.34
CA ARG A 227 -3.47 15.17 -8.46
C ARG A 227 -4.55 15.01 -7.39
N GLY A 228 -4.98 13.76 -7.19
CA GLY A 228 -6.08 13.41 -6.28
C GLY A 228 -7.39 13.06 -6.97
N GLN A 229 -7.52 13.43 -8.25
CA GLN A 229 -8.58 12.89 -9.10
C GLN A 229 -8.21 11.47 -9.58
N VAL A 230 -9.18 10.80 -10.18
CA VAL A 230 -8.96 9.52 -10.87
C VAL A 230 -9.46 9.60 -12.30
N LEU A 231 -8.77 8.92 -13.22
CA LEU A 231 -9.36 8.53 -14.50
C LEU A 231 -10.10 7.22 -14.30
N ALA A 232 -11.37 7.16 -14.70
CA ALA A 232 -12.18 5.96 -14.54
C ALA A 232 -13.05 5.70 -15.76
N LYS A 233 -13.49 4.44 -15.92
CA LYS A 233 -14.56 4.12 -16.88
C LYS A 233 -15.80 4.96 -16.54
N PRO A 234 -16.47 5.60 -17.53
CA PRO A 234 -17.61 6.46 -17.24
C PRO A 234 -18.69 5.76 -16.41
N GLY A 235 -19.10 6.38 -15.30
CA GLY A 235 -20.12 5.85 -14.40
C GLY A 235 -19.69 4.68 -13.52
N SER A 236 -18.42 4.26 -13.54
CA SER A 236 -17.96 3.13 -12.71
C SER A 236 -17.58 3.50 -11.27
N ILE A 237 -17.37 4.78 -11.00
CA ILE A 237 -17.09 5.31 -9.66
C ILE A 237 -17.63 6.75 -9.59
N THR A 238 -18.14 7.13 -8.42
CA THR A 238 -18.71 8.45 -8.16
C THR A 238 -17.97 9.17 -7.04
N PRO A 239 -17.97 10.51 -7.02
CA PRO A 239 -17.32 11.28 -5.98
C PRO A 239 -18.25 11.45 -4.77
N HIS A 240 -17.71 11.27 -3.56
CA HIS A 240 -18.44 11.28 -2.29
C HIS A 240 -17.74 12.16 -1.25
N LYS A 241 -18.51 12.72 -0.31
CA LYS A 241 -18.02 13.54 0.81
C LYS A 241 -18.24 12.88 2.16
N ARG A 242 -19.31 12.10 2.32
CA ARG A 242 -19.69 11.56 3.63
C ARG A 242 -19.71 10.05 3.60
N PHE A 243 -19.05 9.46 4.59
CA PHE A 243 -18.91 8.02 4.69
C PHE A 243 -18.73 7.60 6.14
N LYS A 244 -19.08 6.34 6.46
CA LYS A 244 -18.67 5.68 7.70
C LYS A 244 -17.42 4.86 7.42
N CYS A 245 -16.60 4.74 8.45
CA CYS A 245 -15.35 4.01 8.38
C CYS A 245 -14.99 3.37 9.72
N GLU A 246 -14.13 2.36 9.64
CA GLU A 246 -13.38 1.83 10.79
C GLU A 246 -11.95 2.33 10.67
N VAL A 247 -11.41 2.86 11.76
CA VAL A 247 -10.10 3.51 11.81
C VAL A 247 -9.30 2.95 12.97
N TYR A 248 -8.05 2.58 12.68
CA TYR A 248 -7.01 2.38 13.68
C TYR A 248 -6.23 3.67 13.88
N VAL A 249 -6.10 4.12 15.12
CA VAL A 249 -5.30 5.30 15.50
C VAL A 249 -3.92 4.82 15.93
N LEU A 250 -2.88 5.33 15.27
CA LEU A 250 -1.51 4.94 15.59
C LEU A 250 -1.14 5.37 17.02
N THR A 251 -0.48 4.47 17.74
CA THR A 251 0.15 4.72 19.03
C THR A 251 1.27 5.75 18.92
N LYS A 252 1.78 6.21 20.06
CA LYS A 252 2.95 7.09 20.10
C LYS A 252 4.19 6.39 19.54
N GLU A 253 4.33 5.10 19.84
CA GLU A 253 5.44 4.24 19.45
C GLU A 253 5.46 4.04 17.92
N GLU A 254 4.29 3.90 17.29
CA GLU A 254 4.14 3.85 15.82
C GLU A 254 4.34 5.22 15.14
N GLY A 255 4.72 6.25 15.89
CA GLY A 255 4.94 7.60 15.40
C GLY A 255 3.65 8.41 15.17
N GLY A 256 2.54 7.96 15.77
CA GLY A 256 1.23 8.59 15.77
C GLY A 256 1.09 9.74 16.77
N ARG A 257 -0.10 9.86 17.37
CA ARG A 257 -0.40 10.95 18.30
C ARG A 257 0.12 10.65 19.70
N HIS A 258 0.47 11.70 20.44
CA HIS A 258 0.81 11.62 21.86
C HIS A 258 -0.40 11.83 22.78
N THR A 259 -1.44 12.48 22.27
CA THR A 259 -2.62 12.87 23.02
C THR A 259 -3.89 12.40 22.30
N PRO A 260 -4.98 12.14 23.04
CA PRO A 260 -6.25 11.79 22.43
C PRO A 260 -6.77 12.88 21.50
N PHE A 261 -7.75 12.52 20.69
CA PHE A 261 -8.61 13.48 20.00
C PHE A 261 -10.07 13.28 20.37
N PHE A 262 -10.86 14.32 20.15
CA PHE A 262 -12.27 14.39 20.52
C PHE A 262 -13.13 14.49 19.26
N ASN A 263 -14.44 14.54 19.45
CA ASN A 263 -15.38 14.77 18.38
C ASN A 263 -15.09 16.08 17.61
N ASN A 264 -15.42 16.14 16.31
CA ASN A 264 -15.05 17.24 15.40
C ASN A 264 -13.52 17.43 15.25
N TYR A 265 -12.75 16.35 15.38
CA TYR A 265 -11.35 16.30 14.98
C TYR A 265 -11.22 16.53 13.46
N ARG A 266 -10.30 17.41 13.04
CA ARG A 266 -10.17 17.86 11.64
C ARG A 266 -8.81 17.59 11.01
N PRO A 267 -8.45 16.32 10.76
CA PRO A 267 -7.21 15.96 10.09
C PRO A 267 -7.31 16.05 8.57
N GLN A 268 -6.23 15.70 7.90
CA GLN A 268 -6.21 15.36 6.47
C GLN A 268 -6.49 13.86 6.29
N PHE A 269 -7.37 13.52 5.36
CA PHE A 269 -7.64 12.16 4.93
C PHE A 269 -6.96 11.92 3.59
N TYR A 270 -5.96 11.06 3.57
CA TYR A 270 -5.18 10.74 2.39
C TYR A 270 -5.83 9.62 1.61
N PHE A 271 -6.42 9.98 0.46
CA PHE A 271 -7.00 9.03 -0.48
C PHE A 271 -6.12 8.93 -1.71
N ARG A 272 -5.58 7.73 -1.95
CA ARG A 272 -4.71 7.37 -3.08
C ARG A 272 -3.50 8.29 -3.22
N THR A 273 -3.67 9.45 -3.84
CA THR A 273 -2.60 10.39 -4.18
C THR A 273 -2.72 11.74 -3.49
N THR A 274 -3.82 12.05 -2.80
CA THR A 274 -4.05 13.40 -2.25
C THR A 274 -4.57 13.41 -0.81
N ASP A 275 -4.22 14.48 -0.09
CA ASP A 275 -4.74 14.83 1.24
C ASP A 275 -5.99 15.70 1.09
N VAL A 276 -7.11 15.27 1.70
CA VAL A 276 -8.34 16.07 1.78
C VAL A 276 -8.71 16.30 3.23
N THR A 277 -8.80 17.56 3.65
CA THR A 277 -9.28 17.89 5.00
C THR A 277 -10.73 17.47 5.16
N GLY A 278 -11.05 16.89 6.32
CA GLY A 278 -12.42 16.56 6.70
C GLY A 278 -12.61 16.66 8.20
N SER A 279 -13.85 16.50 8.66
CA SER A 279 -14.18 16.37 10.08
C SER A 279 -14.62 14.96 10.41
N ALA A 280 -14.08 14.43 11.50
CA ALA A 280 -14.49 13.16 12.09
C ALA A 280 -15.58 13.37 13.14
N LYS A 281 -16.66 12.61 13.02
CA LYS A 281 -17.75 12.49 13.98
C LYS A 281 -17.72 11.13 14.65
N LEU A 282 -17.49 11.13 15.96
CA LEU A 282 -17.45 9.90 16.77
C LEU A 282 -18.86 9.36 17.01
N LYS A 283 -18.96 8.05 17.26
CA LYS A 283 -20.22 7.41 17.66
C LYS A 283 -20.73 7.99 18.99
N GLU A 284 -22.05 7.96 19.17
CA GLU A 284 -22.69 8.37 20.41
C GLU A 284 -22.16 7.51 21.57
N GLY A 285 -21.76 8.17 22.67
CA GLY A 285 -21.10 7.52 23.81
C GLY A 285 -19.57 7.44 23.73
N THR A 286 -18.94 7.77 22.60
CA THR A 286 -17.47 7.89 22.48
C THR A 286 -17.04 9.35 22.64
N GLU A 287 -16.52 9.70 23.82
CA GLU A 287 -16.10 11.08 24.12
C GLU A 287 -14.71 11.42 23.56
N MET A 288 -13.78 10.47 23.63
CA MET A 288 -12.40 10.64 23.17
C MET A 288 -11.86 9.34 22.56
N VAL A 289 -10.85 9.47 21.71
CA VAL A 289 -10.14 8.36 21.09
C VAL A 289 -8.66 8.46 21.47
N MET A 290 -8.12 7.39 22.06
CA MET A 290 -6.74 7.29 22.48
C MET A 290 -5.85 6.78 21.33
N PRO A 291 -4.56 7.17 21.29
CA PRO A 291 -3.58 6.49 20.44
C PRO A 291 -3.59 4.97 20.72
N GLY A 292 -3.69 4.15 19.67
CA GLY A 292 -3.81 2.69 19.74
C GLY A 292 -5.24 2.16 19.63
N ASP A 293 -6.26 3.01 19.67
CA ASP A 293 -7.66 2.58 19.59
C ASP A 293 -8.08 2.19 18.16
N ASN A 294 -9.02 1.25 18.09
CA ASN A 294 -9.85 1.04 16.90
C ASN A 294 -11.21 1.72 17.12
N VAL A 295 -11.58 2.62 16.23
CA VAL A 295 -12.80 3.42 16.36
C VAL A 295 -13.56 3.48 15.05
N ALA A 296 -14.87 3.32 15.16
CA ALA A 296 -15.81 3.58 14.09
C ALA A 296 -16.19 5.07 14.11
N MET A 297 -16.09 5.75 12.97
CA MET A 297 -16.46 7.16 12.85
C MET A 297 -17.14 7.48 11.52
N GLU A 298 -17.95 8.53 11.51
CA GLU A 298 -18.46 9.16 10.29
C GLU A 298 -17.51 10.31 9.92
N VAL A 299 -17.14 10.40 8.65
CA VAL A 299 -16.25 11.44 8.13
C VAL A 299 -17.00 12.27 7.11
N GLU A 300 -16.82 13.59 7.19
CA GLU A 300 -17.28 14.55 6.18
C GLU A 300 -16.06 15.30 5.61
N LEU A 301 -15.78 15.07 4.33
CA LEU A 301 -14.69 15.73 3.60
C LEU A 301 -15.13 17.11 3.10
N LEU A 302 -14.21 18.09 3.11
CA LEU A 302 -14.47 19.41 2.53
C LEU A 302 -14.78 19.34 1.03
N THR A 303 -14.11 18.42 0.35
CA THR A 303 -14.12 18.28 -1.11
C THR A 303 -14.40 16.82 -1.48
N PRO A 304 -15.23 16.53 -2.50
CA PRO A 304 -15.63 15.16 -2.76
C PRO A 304 -14.48 14.36 -3.39
N ILE A 305 -14.37 13.08 -3.06
CA ILE A 305 -13.33 12.17 -3.58
C ILE A 305 -13.99 10.96 -4.23
N ALA A 306 -13.41 10.48 -5.33
CA ALA A 306 -13.83 9.24 -5.96
C ALA A 306 -13.66 8.06 -4.98
N MET A 307 -14.78 7.48 -4.54
CA MET A 307 -14.82 6.56 -3.41
C MET A 307 -15.71 5.36 -3.72
N GLU A 308 -15.35 4.21 -3.17
CA GLU A 308 -16.15 2.99 -3.17
C GLU A 308 -16.01 2.31 -1.81
N LEU A 309 -16.86 1.32 -1.54
CA LEU A 309 -16.77 0.54 -0.31
C LEU A 309 -15.41 -0.15 -0.22
N GLU A 310 -14.93 -0.32 1.00
CA GLU A 310 -13.64 -0.95 1.33
C GLU A 310 -12.41 -0.19 0.83
N VAL A 311 -12.57 1.01 0.24
CA VAL A 311 -11.41 1.85 -0.09
C VAL A 311 -10.69 2.25 1.20
N ARG A 312 -9.37 2.16 1.16
CA ARG A 312 -8.50 2.47 2.29
C ARG A 312 -7.99 3.90 2.19
N PHE A 313 -7.76 4.49 3.35
CA PHE A 313 -7.19 5.83 3.47
C PHE A 313 -6.30 5.92 4.70
N ALA A 314 -5.40 6.90 4.70
CA ALA A 314 -4.63 7.26 5.89
C ALA A 314 -5.16 8.56 6.50
N ILE A 315 -5.07 8.69 7.82
CA ILE A 315 -5.33 9.96 8.52
C ILE A 315 -3.98 10.61 8.77
N ARG A 316 -3.83 11.88 8.38
CA ARG A 316 -2.57 12.61 8.44
C ARG A 316 -2.72 13.96 9.13
N GLU A 317 -1.67 14.35 9.85
CA GLU A 317 -1.51 15.66 10.47
C GLU A 317 -0.17 16.25 10.05
N GLY A 318 -0.18 17.38 9.34
CA GLY A 318 1.05 18.02 8.87
C GLY A 318 1.91 17.09 8.00
N GLY A 319 1.26 16.24 7.20
CA GLY A 319 1.92 15.24 6.35
C GLY A 319 2.37 13.97 7.06
N ARG A 320 2.19 13.84 8.38
CA ARG A 320 2.51 12.61 9.14
C ARG A 320 1.28 11.74 9.28
N THR A 321 1.40 10.45 8.98
CA THR A 321 0.33 9.48 9.24
C THR A 321 0.15 9.28 10.74
N VAL A 322 -1.09 9.38 11.20
CA VAL A 322 -1.52 9.21 12.60
C VAL A 322 -2.64 8.18 12.75
N GLY A 323 -3.15 7.65 11.64
CA GLY A 323 -4.15 6.59 11.64
C GLY A 323 -4.33 5.98 10.25
N ALA A 324 -4.96 4.83 10.19
CA ALA A 324 -5.32 4.13 8.96
C ALA A 324 -6.78 3.72 9.03
N GLY A 325 -7.52 3.87 7.93
CA GLY A 325 -8.95 3.60 7.91
C GLY A 325 -9.41 2.91 6.64
N VAL A 326 -10.60 2.32 6.74
CA VAL A 326 -11.32 1.68 5.64
C VAL A 326 -12.75 2.17 5.60
N VAL A 327 -13.23 2.54 4.41
CA VAL A 327 -14.62 2.95 4.19
C VAL A 327 -15.54 1.74 4.33
N THR A 328 -16.52 1.82 5.22
CA THR A 328 -17.49 0.74 5.49
C THR A 328 -18.87 1.02 4.92
N GLU A 329 -19.22 2.29 4.74
CA GLU A 329 -20.52 2.71 4.17
C GLU A 329 -20.37 4.10 3.53
N ILE A 330 -20.97 4.32 2.37
CA ILE A 330 -21.02 5.63 1.72
C ILE A 330 -22.40 6.24 1.97
N LEU A 331 -22.42 7.48 2.48
CA LEU A 331 -23.63 8.19 2.87
C LEU A 331 -24.03 9.27 1.86
N GLU A 332 -23.04 9.99 1.33
CA GLU A 332 -23.21 11.08 0.35
C GLU A 332 -21.98 11.23 -0.52
#